data_AF-A0A5C7EW75-F1
#
_entry.id   AF-A0A5C7EW75-F1
#
_cell.length_a   1.000
_cell.length_b   1.000
_cell.length_c   1.000
_cell.angle_alpha   90.00
_cell.angle_beta   90.00
_cell.angle_gamma   90.00
#
_symmetry.space_group_name_H-M   'P 1'
#
loop_
_entity.id
_entity.type
_entity.pdbx_description
1 polymer ?
#
loop_
_entity_poly.entity_id
_entity_poly.type
_entity_poly.pdbx_seq_one_letter_code
_entity_poly.pdbx_strand_id
1 'polypeptide(L)'
;MKKVTGFFAMLIGFFCYSQITVATISSDGTIRLTDEFQKVKTHFSSTLKAQNNAAILIDYQIKSDRSDSGKEYYYVLGRNEDNTVKVAHRLQLMQSSFIYDFNDSGGTTTCSGCPSGCNPKLGSDGYYYCTPCTDNSTNCSKSTTVGTNYP
;
A
#
# COMPACT_ATOMS: atom_id res chain seq x y z
N MET A 1 40.26 23.22 -36.72
CA MET A 1 38.83 23.57 -36.78
C MET A 1 38.00 22.31 -36.99
N LYS A 2 37.31 21.82 -35.95
CA LYS A 2 36.27 20.78 -36.08
C LYS A 2 35.11 21.17 -35.17
N LYS A 3 33.98 21.51 -35.80
CA LYS A 3 32.66 21.72 -35.18
C LYS A 3 32.05 20.33 -34.90
N VAL A 4 31.54 20.10 -33.69
CA VAL A 4 30.41 19.17 -33.43
C VAL A 4 29.65 19.74 -32.22
N THR A 5 28.66 20.60 -32.46
CA THR A 5 27.20 20.29 -32.36
C THR A 5 26.78 19.86 -30.96
N GLY A 6 26.28 20.82 -30.19
CA GLY A 6 25.72 20.61 -28.86
C GLY A 6 24.39 19.88 -28.90
N PHE A 7 24.26 18.83 -28.10
CA PHE A 7 23.00 18.18 -27.76
C PHE A 7 22.46 18.85 -26.49
N PHE A 8 21.47 19.73 -26.64
CA PHE A 8 20.67 20.21 -25.51
C PHE A 8 19.70 19.08 -25.14
N ALA A 9 20.08 18.24 -24.19
CA ALA A 9 19.15 17.31 -23.56
C ALA A 9 18.20 18.14 -22.67
N MET A 10 17.01 18.42 -23.18
CA MET A 10 15.90 18.97 -22.41
C MET A 10 15.47 17.89 -21.41
N LEU A 11 16.02 17.95 -20.20
CA LEU A 11 15.56 17.19 -19.04
C LEU A 11 14.13 17.64 -18.73
N ILE A 12 13.16 16.92 -19.30
CA ILE A 12 11.77 16.97 -18.85
C ILE A 12 11.81 16.43 -17.41
N GLY A 13 11.72 17.35 -16.44
CA GLY A 13 11.62 17.01 -15.04
C GLY A 13 10.45 16.06 -14.85
N PHE A 14 10.75 14.81 -14.54
CA PHE A 14 9.79 13.89 -13.96
C PHE A 14 9.39 14.49 -12.61
N PHE A 15 8.26 15.21 -12.57
CA PHE A 15 7.56 15.45 -11.33
C PHE A 15 7.07 14.08 -10.85
N CYS A 16 7.92 13.37 -10.11
CA CYS A 16 7.56 12.15 -9.43
C CYS A 16 6.66 12.57 -8.27
N TYR A 17 5.36 12.70 -8.54
CA TYR A 17 4.38 12.87 -7.47
C TYR A 17 4.46 11.62 -6.60
N SER A 18 4.99 11.78 -5.37
CA SER A 18 5.06 10.71 -4.37
C SER A 18 3.68 10.35 -3.82
N GLN A 19 2.66 11.14 -4.13
CA GLN A 19 1.30 10.97 -3.66
C GLN A 19 0.31 10.98 -4.82
N ILE A 20 -0.72 10.16 -4.71
CA ILE A 20 -1.81 10.09 -5.69
C ILE A 20 -3.16 10.03 -4.97
N THR A 21 -4.20 10.58 -5.61
CA THR A 21 -5.59 10.37 -5.15
C THR A 21 -6.08 9.04 -5.70
N VAL A 22 -6.37 8.08 -4.82
CA VAL A 22 -6.76 6.70 -5.20
C VAL A 22 -8.27 6.48 -5.17
N ALA A 23 -8.98 7.32 -4.43
CA ALA A 23 -10.43 7.34 -4.43
C ALA A 23 -10.98 8.68 -3.93
N THR A 24 -12.23 8.97 -4.27
CA THR A 24 -12.98 10.12 -3.75
C THR A 24 -14.28 9.67 -3.11
N ILE A 25 -14.77 10.45 -2.15
CA ILE A 25 -16.07 10.29 -1.52
C ILE A 25 -17.06 11.18 -2.27
N SER A 26 -18.04 10.56 -2.92
CA SER A 26 -19.10 11.26 -3.63
C SER A 26 -20.10 11.89 -2.66
N SER A 27 -20.96 12.79 -3.15
CA SER A 27 -21.96 13.49 -2.33
C SER A 27 -22.99 12.56 -1.67
N ASP A 28 -23.17 11.35 -2.20
CA ASP A 28 -24.01 10.28 -1.65
C ASP A 28 -23.26 9.41 -0.61
N GLY A 29 -22.00 9.72 -0.30
CA GLY A 29 -21.14 8.95 0.59
C GLY A 29 -20.44 7.77 -0.06
N THR A 30 -20.66 7.52 -1.35
CA THR A 30 -20.04 6.39 -2.07
C THR A 30 -18.56 6.65 -2.35
N ILE A 31 -17.71 5.68 -2.02
CA ILE A 31 -16.29 5.70 -2.39
C ILE A 31 -16.14 5.31 -3.87
N ARG A 32 -15.53 6.19 -4.67
CA ARG A 32 -15.23 5.96 -6.09
C ARG A 32 -13.73 5.89 -6.30
N LEU A 33 -13.23 4.74 -6.79
CA LEU A 33 -11.83 4.59 -7.15
C LEU A 33 -11.51 5.46 -8.37
N THR A 34 -10.30 6.04 -8.38
CA THR A 34 -9.77 6.77 -9.53
C THR A 34 -8.96 5.81 -10.43
N ASP A 35 -8.63 6.26 -11.65
CA ASP A 35 -7.75 5.49 -12.56
C ASP A 35 -6.34 5.28 -11.96
N GLU A 36 -5.91 6.20 -11.10
CA GLU A 36 -4.65 6.16 -10.37
C GLU A 36 -4.56 4.95 -9.42
N PHE A 37 -5.69 4.34 -9.04
CA PHE A 37 -5.70 3.13 -8.21
C PHE A 37 -4.91 1.97 -8.83
N GLN A 38 -4.74 1.94 -10.16
CA GLN A 38 -3.89 0.91 -10.80
C GLN A 38 -2.43 0.99 -10.33
N LYS A 39 -1.91 2.18 -10.00
CA LYS A 39 -0.55 2.34 -9.46
C LYS A 39 -0.41 1.68 -8.08
N VAL A 40 -1.47 1.66 -7.27
CA VAL A 40 -1.50 0.91 -6.00
C VAL A 40 -1.35 -0.59 -6.25
N LYS A 41 -2.07 -1.14 -7.23
CA LYS A 41 -1.97 -2.57 -7.58
C LYS A 41 -0.56 -2.93 -8.03
N THR A 42 0.05 -2.11 -8.89
CA THR A 42 1.44 -2.28 -9.32
C THR A 42 2.42 -2.19 -8.15
N HIS A 43 2.22 -1.25 -7.23
CA HIS A 43 3.06 -1.12 -6.05
C HIS A 43 2.97 -2.33 -5.11
N PHE A 44 1.77 -2.87 -4.89
CA PHE A 44 1.59 -4.09 -4.10
C PHE A 44 2.25 -5.30 -4.75
N SER A 45 2.08 -5.47 -6.07
CA SER A 45 2.76 -6.54 -6.82
C SER A 45 4.29 -6.43 -6.72
N SER A 46 4.82 -5.21 -6.84
CA SER A 46 6.26 -4.93 -6.70
C SER A 46 6.75 -5.21 -5.27
N THR A 47 5.95 -4.88 -4.27
CA THR A 47 6.24 -5.15 -2.85
C THR A 47 6.33 -6.65 -2.59
N LEU A 48 5.36 -7.43 -3.07
CA LEU A 48 5.38 -8.89 -2.92
C LEU A 48 6.60 -9.50 -3.62
N LYS A 49 6.90 -9.06 -4.84
CA LYS A 49 8.09 -9.51 -5.57
C LYS A 49 9.39 -9.21 -4.81
N ALA A 50 9.52 -7.99 -4.25
CA ALA A 50 10.68 -7.61 -3.45
C ALA A 50 10.83 -8.44 -2.17
N GLN A 51 9.73 -8.97 -1.64
CA GLN A 51 9.69 -9.86 -0.49
C GLN A 51 9.85 -11.35 -0.87
N ASN A 52 10.16 -11.66 -2.13
CA ASN A 52 10.18 -13.03 -2.68
C ASN A 52 8.84 -13.80 -2.45
N ASN A 53 7.73 -13.07 -2.43
CA ASN A 53 6.39 -13.62 -2.29
C ASN A 53 5.71 -13.66 -3.68
N ALA A 54 5.33 -14.85 -4.14
CA ALA A 54 4.75 -15.08 -5.46
C ALA A 54 3.21 -14.93 -5.50
N ALA A 55 2.58 -14.50 -4.41
CA ALA A 55 1.13 -14.34 -4.36
C ALA A 55 0.62 -13.29 -5.37
N ILE A 56 -0.53 -13.58 -5.96
CA ILE A 56 -1.25 -12.66 -6.85
C ILE A 56 -2.45 -12.13 -6.09
N LEU A 57 -2.53 -10.80 -5.94
CA LEU A 57 -3.67 -10.15 -5.32
C LEU A 57 -4.78 -9.93 -6.36
N ILE A 58 -5.99 -10.39 -6.04
CA ILE A 58 -7.15 -10.35 -6.94
C ILE A 58 -8.28 -9.47 -6.43
N ASP A 59 -8.32 -9.20 -5.12
CA ASP A 59 -9.33 -8.36 -4.48
C ASP A 59 -8.68 -7.16 -3.80
N TYR A 60 -9.28 -5.99 -3.94
CA TYR A 60 -8.77 -4.72 -3.43
C TYR A 60 -9.91 -3.88 -2.85
N GLN A 61 -9.73 -3.39 -1.63
CA GLN A 61 -10.75 -2.63 -0.91
C GLN A 61 -10.13 -1.45 -0.17
N ILE A 62 -10.83 -0.32 -0.11
CA ILE A 62 -10.54 0.74 0.84
C ILE A 62 -11.38 0.48 2.09
N LYS A 63 -10.74 0.46 3.26
CA LYS A 63 -11.38 0.18 4.55
C LYS A 63 -10.98 1.23 5.56
N SER A 64 -11.79 1.38 6.60
CA SER A 64 -11.40 2.00 7.86
C SER A 64 -11.30 0.96 8.97
N ASP A 65 -10.50 1.28 9.99
CA ASP A 65 -10.41 0.53 11.24
C ASP A 65 -9.94 1.47 12.36
N ARG A 66 -9.92 0.98 13.60
CA ARG A 66 -9.32 1.68 14.75
C ARG A 66 -7.97 1.08 15.10
N SER A 67 -6.97 1.94 15.24
CA SER A 67 -5.66 1.56 15.76
C SER A 67 -5.77 1.09 17.22
N ASP A 68 -4.71 0.48 17.74
CA ASP A 68 -4.66 0.13 19.17
C ASP A 68 -4.68 1.36 20.10
N SER A 69 -4.38 2.56 19.58
CA SER A 69 -4.58 3.84 20.28
C SER A 69 -6.00 4.40 20.17
N GLY A 70 -6.92 3.68 19.53
CA GLY A 70 -8.32 4.06 19.35
C GLY A 70 -8.58 5.08 18.24
N LYS A 71 -7.56 5.48 17.49
CA LYS A 71 -7.69 6.43 16.38
C LYS A 71 -8.20 5.71 15.14
N GLU A 72 -9.20 6.28 14.49
CA GLU A 72 -9.62 5.80 13.17
C GLU A 72 -8.50 6.04 12.15
N TYR A 73 -8.27 5.06 11.29
CA TYR A 73 -7.39 5.18 10.13
C TYR A 73 -8.02 4.50 8.92
N TYR A 74 -7.57 4.92 7.75
CA TYR A 74 -8.01 4.37 6.47
C TYR A 74 -6.84 3.65 5.81
N TYR A 75 -7.13 2.61 5.06
CA TYR A 75 -6.13 1.84 4.35
C TYR A 75 -6.71 1.17 3.12
N VAL A 76 -5.87 0.93 2.13
CA VAL A 76 -6.17 0.00 1.04
C VAL A 76 -5.68 -1.39 1.43
N LEU A 77 -6.52 -2.39 1.22
CA LEU A 77 -6.25 -3.80 1.47
C LEU A 77 -6.30 -4.56 0.16
N GLY A 78 -5.23 -5.26 -0.20
CA GLY A 78 -5.18 -6.20 -1.30
C GLY A 78 -5.08 -7.63 -0.77
N ARG A 79 -5.78 -8.58 -1.39
CA ARG A 79 -5.84 -9.99 -0.96
C ARG A 79 -5.67 -10.94 -2.13
N ASN A 80 -4.96 -12.04 -1.91
CA ASN A 80 -4.93 -13.15 -2.86
C ASN A 80 -6.23 -13.97 -2.79
N GLU A 81 -6.39 -14.87 -3.76
CA GLU A 81 -7.60 -15.71 -3.91
C GLU A 81 -7.96 -16.47 -2.64
N ASP A 82 -6.97 -17.10 -2.01
CA ASP A 82 -7.17 -17.91 -0.81
C ASP A 82 -7.27 -17.09 0.49
N ASN A 83 -7.18 -15.76 0.40
CA ASN A 83 -7.04 -14.83 1.54
C ASN A 83 -5.84 -15.11 2.47
N THR A 84 -4.89 -15.96 2.07
CA THR A 84 -3.72 -16.32 2.87
C THR A 84 -2.62 -15.26 2.86
N VAL A 85 -2.63 -14.35 1.88
CA VAL A 85 -1.72 -13.21 1.75
C VAL A 85 -2.53 -11.92 1.65
N LYS A 86 -2.24 -10.97 2.52
CA LYS A 86 -2.92 -9.68 2.64
C LYS A 86 -1.89 -8.57 2.68
N VAL A 87 -2.00 -7.59 1.79
CA VAL A 87 -1.14 -6.40 1.76
C VAL A 87 -2.00 -5.20 2.11
N ALA A 88 -1.55 -4.39 3.07
CA ALA A 88 -2.23 -3.13 3.40
C ALA A 88 -1.29 -1.95 3.21
N HIS A 89 -1.86 -0.81 2.81
CA HIS A 89 -1.18 0.47 2.87
C HIS A 89 -2.07 1.55 3.47
N ARG A 90 -1.54 2.34 4.41
CA ARG A 90 -2.27 3.43 5.07
C ARG A 90 -2.60 4.54 4.07
N LEU A 91 -3.80 5.08 4.17
CA LEU A 91 -4.26 6.21 3.37
C LEU A 91 -4.46 7.44 4.25
N GLN A 92 -4.24 8.62 3.67
CA GLN A 92 -4.65 9.87 4.28
C GLN A 92 -6.01 10.28 3.71
N LEU A 93 -6.95 10.69 4.56
CA LEU A 93 -8.20 11.30 4.11
C LEU A 93 -8.03 12.82 4.13
N MET A 94 -8.01 13.43 2.94
CA MET A 94 -7.92 14.88 2.79
C MET A 94 -9.18 15.40 2.12
N GLN A 95 -9.98 16.18 2.88
CA GLN A 95 -11.30 16.65 2.48
C GLN A 95 -12.24 15.47 2.13
N SER A 96 -12.34 15.11 0.86
CA SER A 96 -13.17 14.02 0.35
C SER A 96 -12.36 13.07 -0.55
N SER A 97 -11.03 13.04 -0.39
CA SER A 97 -10.13 12.25 -1.21
C SER A 97 -9.24 11.36 -0.34
N PHE A 98 -9.11 10.11 -0.75
CA PHE A 98 -8.13 9.18 -0.20
C PHE A 98 -6.81 9.33 -0.94
N ILE A 99 -5.77 9.71 -0.21
CA ILE A 99 -4.43 9.94 -0.71
C ILE A 99 -3.55 8.76 -0.32
N TYR A 100 -2.83 8.24 -1.30
CA TYR A 100 -1.82 7.21 -1.14
C TYR A 100 -0.44 7.86 -1.23
N ASP A 101 0.46 7.58 -0.28
CA ASP A 101 1.82 8.12 -0.26
C ASP A 101 2.85 6.99 -0.46
N PHE A 102 3.48 6.95 -1.62
CA PHE A 102 4.50 5.97 -1.95
C PHE A 102 5.75 6.07 -1.06
N ASN A 103 5.97 7.21 -0.40
CA ASN A 103 7.10 7.43 0.49
C ASN A 103 6.80 7.09 1.96
N ASP A 104 5.57 6.68 2.31
CA ASP A 104 5.25 6.21 3.66
C ASP A 104 5.88 4.82 3.88
N SER A 105 7.13 4.82 4.33
CA SER A 105 7.94 3.63 4.56
C SER A 105 7.37 2.72 5.65
N GLY A 106 6.59 3.27 6.59
CA GLY A 106 5.80 2.51 7.57
C GLY A 106 4.38 2.22 7.12
N GLY A 107 3.98 2.74 5.96
CA GLY A 107 2.63 2.69 5.43
C GLY A 107 2.25 1.34 4.90
N THR A 108 3.18 0.55 4.36
CA THR A 108 2.90 -0.76 3.73
C THR A 108 3.26 -1.94 4.63
N THR A 109 2.37 -2.93 4.74
CA THR A 109 2.68 -4.22 5.37
C THR A 109 2.12 -5.38 4.55
N THR A 110 2.80 -6.51 4.57
CA THR A 110 2.31 -7.78 4.07
C THR A 110 2.14 -8.74 5.24
N CYS A 111 0.98 -9.39 5.33
CA CYS A 111 0.68 -10.45 6.28
C CYS A 111 0.37 -11.73 5.52
N SER A 112 1.02 -12.83 5.90
CA SER A 112 0.88 -14.13 5.23
C SER A 112 0.76 -15.27 6.23
N GLY A 113 -0.23 -16.15 6.10
CA GLY A 113 -0.31 -17.35 6.95
C GLY A 113 -1.60 -18.16 6.82
N CYS A 114 -2.75 -17.55 7.11
CA CYS A 114 -4.04 -18.21 7.14
C CYS A 114 -5.13 -17.37 6.45
N PRO A 115 -6.19 -18.02 5.92
CA PRO A 115 -7.33 -17.30 5.36
C PRO A 115 -8.03 -16.45 6.41
N SER A 116 -8.26 -17.02 7.60
CA SER A 116 -9.05 -16.44 8.69
C SER A 116 -8.16 -15.83 9.78
N GLY A 117 -8.05 -14.50 9.77
CA GLY A 117 -7.11 -13.77 10.63
C GLY A 117 -5.88 -13.33 9.83
N CYS A 118 -4.73 -13.21 10.47
CA CYS A 118 -3.50 -12.72 9.84
C CYS A 118 -3.72 -11.42 9.06
N ASN A 119 -4.41 -10.47 9.69
CA ASN A 119 -4.79 -9.22 9.06
C ASN A 119 -3.79 -8.12 9.44
N PRO A 120 -3.43 -7.24 8.50
CA PRO A 120 -2.77 -5.98 8.81
C PRO A 120 -3.57 -5.16 9.83
N LYS A 121 -2.91 -4.73 10.91
CA LYS A 121 -3.50 -3.83 11.91
C LYS A 121 -2.49 -2.78 12.37
N LEU A 122 -2.96 -1.56 12.63
CA LEU A 122 -2.09 -0.46 13.07
C LEU A 122 -1.91 -0.46 14.59
N GLY A 123 -0.67 -0.61 15.04
CA GLY A 123 -0.28 -0.52 16.44
C GLY A 123 -0.38 0.91 16.99
N SER A 124 -0.26 1.03 18.31
CA SER A 124 -0.25 2.32 19.00
C SER A 124 0.96 3.19 18.65
N ASP A 125 2.04 2.56 18.20
CA ASP A 125 3.30 3.17 17.73
C ASP A 125 3.22 3.71 16.29
N GLY A 126 2.09 3.51 15.60
CA GLY A 126 1.88 3.95 14.22
C GLY A 126 2.47 3.00 13.17
N TYR A 127 2.94 1.82 13.58
CA TYR A 127 3.43 0.78 12.68
C TYR A 127 2.41 -0.35 12.56
N TYR A 128 2.36 -0.96 11.38
CA TYR A 128 1.52 -2.14 11.19
C TYR A 128 2.08 -3.36 11.90
N TYR A 129 1.21 -4.27 12.31
CA TYR A 129 1.51 -5.66 12.66
C TYR A 129 0.47 -6.58 12.02
N CYS A 130 0.71 -7.89 12.10
CA CYS A 130 -0.26 -8.88 11.65
C CYS A 130 -0.97 -9.49 12.86
N THR A 131 -2.30 -9.46 12.87
CA THR A 131 -3.08 -10.13 13.92
C THR A 131 -2.85 -11.64 13.90
N PRO A 132 -3.07 -12.38 14.99
CA PRO A 132 -3.00 -13.83 14.94
C PRO A 132 -4.04 -14.43 13.96
N CYS A 133 -3.81 -15.69 13.61
CA CYS A 133 -4.81 -16.51 12.95
C CYS A 133 -5.93 -16.87 13.93
N THR A 134 -7.15 -16.96 13.42
CA THR A 134 -8.35 -17.27 14.23
C THR A 134 -8.71 -18.75 14.21
N ASP A 135 -8.12 -19.52 13.30
CA ASP A 135 -8.30 -20.96 13.14
C ASP A 135 -7.30 -21.78 13.99
N ASN A 136 -6.64 -21.16 14.98
CA ASN A 136 -5.57 -21.73 15.79
C ASN A 136 -4.33 -22.22 15.01
N SER A 137 -4.18 -21.86 13.72
CA SER A 137 -2.90 -22.05 13.04
C SER A 137 -1.84 -21.08 13.57
N THR A 138 -0.61 -21.53 13.79
CA THR A 138 0.47 -20.69 14.39
C THR A 138 1.23 -19.84 13.38
N ASN A 139 0.91 -19.90 12.09
CA ASN A 139 1.85 -19.55 11.03
C ASN A 139 1.64 -18.15 10.41
N CYS A 140 1.09 -17.19 11.16
CA CYS A 140 1.01 -15.81 10.64
C CYS A 140 2.38 -15.14 10.69
N SER A 141 2.87 -14.73 9.53
CA SER A 141 4.12 -14.00 9.36
C SER A 141 3.84 -12.59 8.82
N LYS A 142 4.65 -11.64 9.31
CA LYS A 142 4.70 -10.27 8.81
C LYS A 142 5.94 -10.12 7.94
N SER A 143 5.79 -9.57 6.75
CA SER A 143 6.90 -9.05 5.96
C SER A 143 6.70 -7.57 5.71
N THR A 144 7.73 -6.77 5.99
CA THR A 144 7.82 -5.38 5.57
C THR A 144 8.80 -5.29 4.42
N THR A 145 8.54 -4.42 3.45
CA THR A 145 9.62 -3.97 2.57
C THR A 145 10.63 -3.29 3.47
N VAL A 146 11.83 -3.85 3.62
CA VAL A 146 12.93 -3.11 4.21
C VAL A 146 13.04 -1.86 3.35
N GLY A 147 12.76 -0.69 3.91
CA GLY A 147 13.14 0.55 3.27
C GLY A 147 14.62 0.44 3.03
N THR A 148 15.03 0.13 1.80
CA THR A 148 16.42 0.33 1.42
C THR A 148 16.62 1.81 1.65
N ASN A 149 17.45 2.15 2.65
CA ASN A 149 18.12 3.43 2.67
C ASN A 149 18.58 3.69 1.24
N TYR A 150 17.91 4.61 0.55
CA TYR A 150 18.44 5.10 -0.70
C TYR A 150 19.59 6.05 -0.27
N PRO A 151 20.83 5.81 -0.71
CA PRO A 151 21.96 6.68 -0.39
C PRO A 151 21.73 8.12 -0.86
#